data_AF-A0AAV4CRV2-F1
#
_entry.id   AF-A0AAV4CRV2-F1
#
_cell.length_a   1.000
_cell.length_b   1.000
_cell.length_c   1.000
_cell.angle_alpha   90.00
_cell.angle_beta   90.00
_cell.angle_gamma   90.00
#
_symmetry.space_group_name_H-M   'P 1'
#
loop_
_entity.id
_entity.type
_entity.pdbx_description
1 polymer ?
#
loop_
_entity_poly.entity_id
_entity_poly.type
_entity_poly.pdbx_seq_one_letter_code
_entity_poly.pdbx_strand_id
1 'polypeptide(L)'
;MGSQCCKNLTNGDAHTIGNNNSTDVVQNGIEEIASQSLEVLGPKLSSLRPYDPTQEPIFPPDLKINHKEYHGVTVKISGPRVTWIRPTCLDEILQLKKRYPKARFVVGNT
;
A
#
# COMPACT_ATOMS: atom_id res chain seq x y z
N MET A 1 10.06 23.73 8.04
CA MET A 1 9.91 22.33 8.52
C MET A 1 11.28 21.68 8.61
N GLY A 2 11.51 20.89 9.67
CA GLY A 2 12.81 20.74 10.34
C GLY A 2 13.87 19.86 9.66
N SER A 3 15.12 20.33 9.69
CA SER A 3 16.33 19.72 9.14
C SER A 3 17.02 18.72 10.10
N GLN A 4 16.33 18.19 11.10
CA GLN A 4 16.94 17.39 12.18
C GLN A 4 16.25 16.05 12.48
N CYS A 5 15.61 15.42 11.50
CA CYS A 5 14.86 14.18 11.73
C CYS A 5 15.72 12.93 12.06
N CYS A 6 17.06 12.97 11.98
CA CYS A 6 17.89 11.76 12.14
C CYS A 6 19.22 11.99 12.88
N LYS A 7 19.23 12.61 14.06
CA LYS A 7 20.47 12.85 14.82
C LYS A 7 20.51 12.24 16.23
N ASN A 8 20.14 10.98 16.41
CA ASN A 8 20.51 10.25 17.62
C ASN A 8 20.84 8.78 17.31
N LEU A 9 22.12 8.49 17.11
CA LEU A 9 22.71 7.17 17.31
C LEU A 9 23.66 7.29 18.50
N THR A 10 23.18 6.94 19.70
CA THR A 10 24.06 6.48 20.77
C THR A 10 23.81 4.99 20.91
N ASN A 11 24.77 4.21 20.40
CA ASN A 11 24.80 2.76 20.55
C ASN A 11 24.79 2.41 22.04
N GLY A 12 23.74 1.69 22.48
CA GLY A 12 23.73 1.03 23.77
C GLY A 12 24.58 -0.25 23.70
N ASP A 13 25.47 -0.39 24.66
CA ASP A 13 26.47 -1.44 24.78
C ASP A 13 25.85 -2.85 24.91
N ALA A 14 26.23 -3.77 24.02
CA ALA A 14 26.00 -5.19 24.20
C ALA A 14 27.20 -5.82 24.93
N HIS A 15 27.03 -6.04 26.24
CA HIS A 15 27.96 -6.77 27.08
C HIS A 15 28.06 -8.24 26.61
N THR A 16 29.24 -8.72 26.22
CA THR A 16 29.51 -10.15 26.01
C THR A 16 30.81 -10.57 26.67
N ILE A 17 30.70 -11.54 27.58
CA ILE A 17 31.78 -12.31 28.20
C ILE A 17 32.00 -13.56 27.34
N GLY A 18 33.23 -13.88 26.92
CA GLY A 18 33.53 -15.16 26.28
C GLY A 18 34.95 -15.29 25.74
N ASN A 19 35.76 -16.13 26.40
CA ASN A 19 37.19 -16.35 26.17
C ASN A 19 37.53 -17.14 24.90
N ASN A 20 38.79 -16.97 24.47
CA ASN A 20 39.48 -17.58 23.33
C ASN A 20 39.63 -19.11 23.43
N ASN A 21 39.51 -19.84 22.30
CA ASN A 21 40.60 -20.64 21.69
C ASN A 21 40.12 -21.67 20.63
N SER A 22 40.73 -21.56 19.44
CA SER A 22 41.27 -22.65 18.58
C SER A 22 40.37 -23.75 18.00
N THR A 23 40.25 -23.84 16.68
CA THR A 23 41.03 -24.74 15.80
C THR A 23 40.43 -24.84 14.39
N ASP A 24 41.31 -24.81 13.38
CA ASP A 24 41.03 -24.99 11.95
C ASP A 24 40.42 -26.36 11.62
N VAL A 25 39.37 -26.38 10.80
CA VAL A 25 39.03 -27.50 9.91
C VAL A 25 38.54 -26.95 8.58
N VAL A 26 39.35 -27.14 7.55
CA VAL A 26 39.01 -26.91 6.13
C VAL A 26 38.42 -28.21 5.56
N GLN A 27 37.32 -28.08 4.82
CA GLN A 27 36.81 -28.81 3.63
C GLN A 27 35.26 -28.90 3.73
N ASN A 28 34.42 -28.74 2.71
CA ASN A 28 34.49 -28.98 1.26
C ASN A 28 33.44 -28.10 0.55
N GLY A 29 33.67 -27.83 -0.74
CA GLY A 29 32.92 -26.89 -1.56
C GLY A 29 31.41 -27.11 -1.63
N ILE A 30 30.69 -26.00 -1.41
CA ILE A 30 29.53 -25.65 -2.20
C ILE A 30 30.05 -24.51 -3.08
N GLU A 31 30.08 -24.74 -4.38
CA GLU A 31 30.47 -23.72 -5.36
C GLU A 31 29.68 -22.44 -5.08
N GLU A 32 30.43 -21.39 -4.79
CA GLU A 32 29.96 -20.04 -4.56
C GLU A 32 29.43 -19.46 -5.89
N ILE A 33 28.29 -19.97 -6.36
CA ILE A 33 27.50 -19.30 -7.39
C ILE A 33 26.47 -18.42 -6.69
N ALA A 34 26.94 -17.66 -5.70
CA ALA A 34 26.19 -16.53 -5.19
C ALA A 34 26.51 -15.31 -6.06
N SER A 35 25.82 -15.26 -7.20
CA SER A 35 25.20 -14.00 -7.61
C SER A 35 26.17 -12.88 -8.04
N GLN A 36 27.25 -13.19 -8.76
CA GLN A 36 28.09 -12.20 -9.45
C GLN A 36 27.37 -11.44 -10.61
N SER A 37 26.04 -11.45 -10.65
CA SER A 37 25.26 -10.71 -11.65
C SER A 37 23.93 -10.25 -11.06
N LEU A 38 24.00 -9.33 -10.10
CA LEU A 38 22.85 -8.48 -9.74
C LEU A 38 23.30 -7.08 -9.28
N GLU A 39 24.45 -6.59 -9.74
CA GLU A 39 24.91 -5.23 -9.41
C GLU A 39 24.45 -4.17 -10.42
N VAL A 40 23.65 -4.53 -11.44
CA VAL A 40 23.32 -3.60 -12.55
C VAL A 40 21.91 -3.00 -12.47
N LEU A 41 21.07 -3.38 -11.49
CA LEU A 41 19.70 -2.85 -11.45
C LEU A 41 19.12 -2.73 -10.03
N GLY A 42 19.69 -1.83 -9.22
CA GLY A 42 19.04 -1.32 -8.02
C GLY A 42 19.84 -1.46 -6.72
N PRO A 43 19.32 -0.88 -5.62
CA PRO A 43 19.95 -0.95 -4.31
C PRO A 43 20.04 -2.40 -3.82
N LYS A 44 21.16 -2.73 -3.15
CA LYS A 44 21.38 -4.04 -2.53
C LYS A 44 20.25 -4.32 -1.53
N LEU A 45 19.64 -5.50 -1.56
CA LEU A 45 18.48 -5.81 -0.71
C LEU A 45 18.74 -5.58 0.79
N SER A 46 19.97 -5.83 1.25
CA SER A 46 20.43 -5.56 2.62
C SER A 46 20.52 -4.07 2.99
N SER A 47 20.51 -3.18 2.01
CA SER A 47 20.53 -1.72 2.21
C SER A 47 19.13 -1.07 2.19
N LEU A 48 18.10 -1.84 1.81
CA LEU A 48 16.72 -1.36 1.81
C LEU A 48 16.19 -1.29 3.24
N ARG A 49 15.53 -0.18 3.56
CA ARG A 49 14.78 -0.08 4.82
C ARG A 49 13.57 -1.00 4.76
N PRO A 50 13.23 -1.70 5.86
CA PRO A 50 12.03 -2.50 5.91
C PRO A 50 10.79 -1.62 5.71
N TYR A 51 9.74 -2.22 5.17
CA TYR A 51 8.42 -1.60 5.09
C TYR A 51 7.93 -1.24 6.50
N ASP A 52 7.48 -0.01 6.67
CA ASP A 52 6.85 0.47 7.89
C ASP A 52 5.38 0.80 7.58
N PRO A 53 4.42 -0.05 8.02
CA PRO A 53 2.99 0.18 7.79
C PRO A 53 2.48 1.51 8.36
N THR A 54 3.20 2.14 9.29
CA THR A 54 2.80 3.43 9.89
C THR A 54 3.10 4.62 8.98
N GLN A 55 3.94 4.44 7.95
CA GLN A 55 4.28 5.47 6.97
C GLN A 55 3.32 5.48 5.78
N GLU A 56 2.32 4.60 5.77
CA GLU A 56 1.28 4.61 4.74
C GLU A 56 0.47 5.92 4.80
N PRO A 57 0.06 6.46 3.64
CA PRO A 57 -0.84 7.61 3.61
C PRO A 57 -2.10 7.34 4.44
N ILE A 58 -2.42 8.27 5.33
CA ILE A 58 -3.65 8.17 6.10
C ILE A 58 -4.86 8.24 5.17
N PHE A 59 -5.96 7.62 5.58
CA PHE A 59 -7.23 7.83 4.92
C PHE A 59 -7.66 9.31 5.06
N PRO A 60 -8.08 9.98 3.97
CA PRO A 60 -8.51 11.38 4.02
C PRO A 60 -9.56 11.62 5.12
N PRO A 61 -9.28 12.47 6.11
CA PRO A 61 -10.20 12.69 7.24
C PRO A 61 -11.58 13.17 6.82
N ASP A 62 -11.62 14.00 5.78
CA ASP A 62 -12.85 14.55 5.19
C ASP A 62 -13.81 13.43 4.72
N LEU A 63 -13.28 12.45 3.99
CA LEU A 63 -14.07 11.31 3.52
C LEU A 63 -14.63 10.47 4.68
N LYS A 64 -13.97 10.43 5.85
CA LYS A 64 -14.46 9.74 7.05
C LYS A 64 -15.62 10.50 7.69
N ILE A 65 -15.45 11.81 7.87
CA ILE A 65 -16.42 12.67 8.55
C ILE A 65 -17.67 12.84 7.69
N ASN A 66 -17.48 13.14 6.41
CA ASN A 66 -18.56 13.53 5.49
C ASN A 66 -19.10 12.36 4.66
N HIS A 67 -18.74 11.10 4.96
CA HIS A 67 -19.17 9.93 4.19
C HIS A 67 -20.69 9.85 3.99
N LYS A 68 -21.48 10.19 5.01
CA LYS A 68 -22.95 10.14 4.93
C LYS A 68 -23.50 11.14 3.93
N GLU A 69 -22.89 12.32 3.85
CA GLU A 69 -23.30 13.35 2.89
C GLU A 69 -23.00 12.91 1.46
N TYR A 70 -21.79 12.41 1.21
CA TYR A 70 -21.36 11.99 -0.13
C TYR A 70 -22.12 10.76 -0.65
N HIS A 71 -22.48 9.82 0.24
CA HIS A 71 -23.16 8.59 -0.15
C HIS A 71 -24.68 8.63 0.02
N GLY A 72 -25.21 9.53 0.85
CA GLY A 72 -26.61 9.58 1.25
C GLY A 72 -27.56 10.20 0.22
N VAL A 73 -27.03 10.83 -0.82
CA VAL A 73 -27.84 11.44 -1.89
C VAL A 73 -27.66 10.71 -3.22
N THR A 74 -28.74 10.67 -4.00
CA THR A 74 -28.70 10.14 -5.36
C THR A 74 -28.12 11.16 -6.30
N VAL A 75 -27.07 10.75 -7.02
CA VAL A 75 -26.30 11.64 -7.88
C VAL A 75 -26.61 11.33 -9.34
N LYS A 76 -26.94 12.37 -10.12
CA LYS A 76 -27.10 12.30 -11.56
C LYS A 76 -26.01 13.11 -12.25
N ILE A 77 -25.18 12.43 -13.05
CA ILE A 77 -24.11 13.03 -13.83
C ILE A 77 -24.47 12.87 -15.29
N SER A 78 -24.71 13.99 -15.98
CA SER A 78 -25.11 13.98 -17.39
C SER A 78 -23.94 14.44 -18.25
N GLY A 79 -23.38 13.53 -19.05
CA GLY A 79 -22.38 13.85 -20.06
C GLY A 79 -23.00 13.89 -21.46
N PRO A 80 -22.20 14.17 -22.51
CA PRO A 80 -22.71 14.31 -23.89
C PRO A 80 -23.35 13.05 -24.47
N ARG A 81 -22.90 11.86 -24.03
CA ARG A 81 -23.34 10.57 -24.60
C ARG A 81 -24.04 9.66 -23.60
N VAL A 82 -23.82 9.89 -22.31
CA VAL A 82 -24.25 8.98 -21.24
C VAL A 82 -24.71 9.81 -20.05
N THR A 83 -25.78 9.36 -19.43
CA THR A 83 -26.19 9.82 -18.10
C THR A 83 -25.90 8.71 -17.10
N TRP A 84 -25.10 9.02 -16.08
CA TRP A 84 -24.84 8.16 -14.95
C TRP A 84 -25.76 8.54 -13.80
N ILE A 85 -26.41 7.55 -13.19
CA ILE A 85 -27.23 7.75 -11.99
C ILE A 85 -26.69 6.79 -10.94
N ARG A 86 -26.29 7.32 -9.79
CA ARG A 86 -25.89 6.55 -8.60
C ARG A 86 -27.02 6.62 -7.56
N PRO A 87 -28.00 5.70 -7.61
CA PRO A 87 -29.04 5.62 -6.60
C PRO A 87 -28.50 5.17 -5.25
N THR A 88 -29.22 5.48 -4.17
CA THR A 88 -28.82 5.16 -2.78
C THR A 88 -29.64 4.03 -2.15
N CYS A 89 -30.78 3.67 -2.75
CA CYS A 89 -31.65 2.62 -2.25
C CYS A 89 -32.21 1.73 -3.37
N LEU A 90 -32.73 0.57 -2.98
CA LEU A 90 -33.29 -0.41 -3.91
C LEU A 90 -34.53 0.11 -4.65
N ASP A 91 -35.40 0.84 -3.96
CA ASP A 91 -36.63 1.36 -4.56
C ASP A 91 -36.34 2.29 -5.74
N GLU A 92 -35.34 3.17 -5.59
CA GLU A 92 -34.88 4.02 -6.69
C GLU A 92 -34.32 3.21 -7.85
N ILE A 93 -33.53 2.16 -7.57
CA ILE A 93 -33.01 1.25 -8.59
C ILE A 93 -34.17 0.64 -9.40
N LEU A 94 -35.20 0.15 -8.72
CA LEU A 94 -36.37 -0.47 -9.36
C LEU A 94 -37.16 0.54 -10.20
N GLN A 95 -37.37 1.75 -9.68
CA GLN A 95 -38.03 2.83 -10.41
C GLN A 95 -37.24 3.25 -11.66
N LEU A 96 -35.92 3.39 -11.53
CA LEU A 96 -35.03 3.72 -12.65
C LEU A 96 -35.02 2.61 -13.70
N LYS A 97 -35.01 1.34 -13.29
CA LYS A 97 -35.04 0.21 -14.22
C LYS A 97 -36.39 0.10 -14.94
N LYS A 98 -37.50 0.39 -14.25
CA LYS A 98 -38.82 0.50 -14.86
C LYS A 98 -38.88 1.64 -15.86
N ARG A 99 -38.30 2.80 -15.54
CA ARG A 99 -38.31 3.99 -16.41
C ARG A 99 -37.38 3.85 -17.61
N TYR A 100 -36.21 3.23 -17.42
CA TYR A 100 -35.19 3.02 -18.43
C TYR A 100 -34.84 1.53 -18.52
N PRO A 101 -35.70 0.69 -19.15
CA PRO A 101 -35.48 -0.76 -19.18
C PRO A 101 -34.15 -1.19 -19.81
N LYS A 102 -33.62 -0.40 -20.75
CA LYS A 102 -32.32 -0.64 -21.40
C LYS A 102 -31.11 -0.11 -20.61
N ALA A 103 -31.33 0.61 -19.51
CA ALA A 103 -30.24 1.09 -18.66
C ALA A 103 -29.41 -0.09 -18.13
N ARG A 104 -28.09 0.08 -18.12
CA ARG A 104 -27.13 -0.92 -17.68
C ARG A 104 -26.83 -0.72 -16.21
N PHE A 105 -26.78 -1.81 -15.45
CA PHE A 105 -26.15 -1.81 -14.14
C PHE A 105 -24.65 -1.87 -14.32
N VAL A 106 -23.95 -0.99 -13.60
CA VAL A 106 -22.49 -0.94 -13.60
C VAL A 106 -22.04 -0.93 -12.15
N VAL A 107 -21.23 -1.92 -11.76
CA VAL A 107 -20.64 -2.04 -10.42
C VAL A 107 -19.13 -1.84 -10.55
N GLY A 108 -18.32 -2.90 -10.56
CA GLY A 108 -16.86 -2.81 -10.68
C GLY A 108 -16.34 -2.35 -12.06
N ASN A 109 -17.21 -2.32 -13.08
CA ASN A 109 -16.89 -1.90 -14.45
C ASN A 109 -15.61 -2.55 -15.01
N THR A 110 -15.50 -3.88 -14.85
CA THR A 110 -14.39 -4.72 -15.32
C THR A 110 -14.75 -5.47 -16.59
#